data_AF-A0AA85J0G3-F1
#
_entry.id   AF-A0AA85J0G3-F1
#
_cell.length_a   1.000
_cell.length_b   1.000
_cell.length_c   1.000
_cell.angle_alpha   90.00
_cell.angle_beta   90.00
_cell.angle_gamma   90.00
#
_symmetry.space_group_name_H-M   'P 1'
#
loop_
_entity.id
_entity.type
_entity.pdbx_description
1 polymer ?
#
loop_
_entity_poly.entity_id
_entity_poly.type
_entity_poly.pdbx_seq_one_letter_code
_entity_poly.pdbx_strand_id
1 'polypeptide(L)'
;MNPVLIGLLLFLSLSSSPIILSADAKVTQIDAPLGFSKNYEMFIKVEGIKFTLDDDQLVMKDADCTTTVDLSEPDHFEIQDKKAIREVTKICASWFTKGKKKARVL
;
A
#
# COMPACT_ATOMS: atom_id res chain seq x y z
N MET A 1 -6.04 60.47 -4.40
CA MET A 1 -5.91 59.07 -3.94
C MET A 1 -7.26 58.41 -4.04
N ASN A 2 -7.41 57.45 -4.96
CA ASN A 2 -8.71 56.91 -5.36
C ASN A 2 -9.05 55.69 -4.48
N PRO A 3 -10.12 55.71 -3.66
CA PRO A 3 -10.42 54.64 -2.69
C PRO A 3 -10.76 53.30 -3.35
N VAL A 4 -11.03 53.30 -4.66
CA VAL A 4 -11.32 52.11 -5.46
C VAL A 4 -10.09 51.20 -5.61
N LEU A 5 -8.87 51.75 -5.62
CA LEU A 5 -7.65 50.97 -5.84
C LEU A 5 -7.19 50.18 -4.60
N ILE A 6 -7.53 50.68 -3.40
CA ILE A 6 -7.19 50.03 -2.12
C ILE A 6 -8.12 48.85 -1.86
N GLY A 7 -9.38 48.93 -2.30
CA GLY A 7 -10.32 47.81 -2.21
C GLY A 7 -9.90 46.58 -3.02
N LEU A 8 -9.34 46.78 -4.22
CA LEU A 8 -8.96 45.66 -5.11
C LEU A 8 -7.77 44.84 -4.58
N LEU A 9 -6.85 45.46 -3.83
CA LEU A 9 -5.68 44.79 -3.28
C LEU A 9 -5.99 43.92 -2.04
N LEU A 10 -7.08 44.20 -1.33
CA LEU A 10 -7.51 43.39 -0.17
C LEU A 10 -8.29 42.13 -0.57
N PHE A 11 -8.74 42.01 -1.82
CA PHE A 11 -9.42 40.80 -2.30
C PHE A 11 -8.47 39.73 -2.86
N LEU A 12 -7.21 40.06 -3.15
CA LEU A 12 -6.23 39.08 -3.66
C LEU A 12 -5.50 38.30 -2.55
N SER A 13 -5.72 38.63 -1.27
CA SER A 13 -5.15 37.87 -0.14
C SER A 13 -6.04 36.71 0.34
N LEU A 14 -7.16 36.43 -0.34
CA LEU A 14 -8.02 35.31 0.02
C LEU A 14 -7.60 34.01 -0.67
N SER A 15 -7.27 33.04 0.17
CA SER A 15 -7.27 31.60 -0.10
C SER A 15 -6.06 31.03 -0.86
N SER A 16 -4.96 30.89 -0.14
CA SER A 16 -4.18 29.65 -0.25
C SER A 16 -4.13 28.98 1.13
N SER A 17 -5.30 28.53 1.60
CA SER A 17 -5.32 27.56 2.69
C SER A 17 -4.61 26.31 2.17
N PRO A 18 -3.53 25.82 2.80
CA PRO A 18 -2.95 24.54 2.42
C PRO A 18 -4.03 23.48 2.62
N ILE A 19 -4.40 22.78 1.55
CA ILE A 19 -5.24 21.59 1.63
C ILE A 19 -4.37 20.53 2.31
N ILE A 20 -4.45 20.43 3.64
CA ILE A 20 -3.87 19.33 4.40
C ILE A 20 -4.67 18.09 4.00
N LEU A 21 -4.13 17.32 3.07
CA LEU A 21 -4.70 16.04 2.68
C LEU A 21 -4.36 15.01 3.77
N SER A 22 -5.21 14.90 4.77
CA SER A 22 -5.11 13.81 5.75
C SER A 22 -5.51 12.51 5.06
N ALA A 23 -4.55 11.60 4.85
CA ALA A 23 -4.87 10.23 4.49
C ALA A 23 -5.52 9.56 5.71
N ASP A 24 -6.82 9.29 5.62
CA ASP A 24 -7.53 8.51 6.64
C ASP A 24 -7.03 7.06 6.58
N ALA A 25 -6.11 6.71 7.47
CA ALA A 25 -5.65 5.35 7.62
C ALA A 25 -6.77 4.53 8.27
N LYS A 26 -7.62 3.90 7.46
CA LYS A 26 -8.58 2.91 7.97
C LYS A 26 -7.82 1.66 8.40
N VAL A 27 -7.46 1.59 9.68
CA VAL A 27 -6.81 0.42 10.27
C VAL A 27 -7.84 -0.72 10.32
N THR A 28 -7.64 -1.72 9.47
CA THR A 28 -8.37 -2.99 9.57
C THR A 28 -7.51 -3.93 10.41
N GLN A 29 -8.00 -4.34 11.59
CA GLN A 29 -7.28 -5.25 12.46
C GLN A 29 -7.32 -6.67 11.85
N ILE A 30 -6.14 -7.24 11.61
CA ILE A 30 -6.00 -8.62 11.17
C ILE A 30 -5.66 -9.46 12.40
N ASP A 31 -6.55 -10.37 12.79
CA ASP A 31 -6.29 -11.36 13.83
C ASP A 31 -5.67 -12.61 13.18
N ALA A 32 -4.34 -12.67 13.19
CA ALA A 32 -3.59 -13.79 12.66
C ALA A 32 -2.42 -14.13 13.60
N PRO A 33 -2.14 -15.43 13.85
CA PRO A 33 -1.05 -15.82 14.71
C PRO A 33 0.31 -15.40 14.11
N LEU A 34 1.15 -14.81 14.94
CA LEU A 34 2.55 -14.53 14.62
C LEU A 34 3.35 -15.84 14.63
N GLY A 35 4.17 -16.03 13.60
CA GLY A 35 5.15 -17.10 13.52
C GLY A 35 6.56 -16.54 13.35
N PHE A 36 7.57 -17.35 13.71
CA PHE A 36 8.97 -17.01 13.56
C PHE A 36 9.70 -18.14 12.82
N SER A 37 10.57 -17.78 11.86
CA SER A 37 11.42 -18.75 11.17
C SER A 37 12.59 -19.19 12.06
N LYS A 38 13.38 -20.16 11.61
CA LYS A 38 14.61 -20.58 12.32
C LYS A 38 15.64 -19.45 12.45
N ASN A 39 15.57 -18.44 11.59
CA ASN A 39 16.45 -17.27 11.59
C ASN A 39 15.80 -16.08 12.31
N TYR A 40 14.74 -16.29 13.10
CA TYR A 40 13.98 -15.26 13.82
C TYR A 40 13.24 -14.23 12.94
N GLU A 41 13.09 -14.53 11.66
CA GLU A 41 12.28 -13.73 10.75
C GLU A 41 10.79 -13.90 11.08
N MET A 42 10.11 -12.78 11.30
CA MET A 42 8.68 -12.74 11.66
C MET A 42 7.81 -12.99 10.42
N PHE A 43 6.72 -13.74 10.59
CA PHE A 43 5.71 -13.89 9.55
C PHE A 43 4.30 -13.98 10.12
N ILE A 44 3.31 -13.61 9.31
CA ILE A 44 1.89 -13.94 9.55
C ILE A 44 1.40 -14.90 8.48
N LYS A 45 0.41 -15.72 8.84
CA LYS A 45 -0.24 -16.62 7.88
C LYS A 45 -1.74 -16.35 7.84
N VAL A 46 -2.24 -15.93 6.69
CA VAL A 46 -3.65 -15.63 6.45
C VAL A 46 -4.14 -16.45 5.27
N GLU A 47 -5.21 -17.21 5.45
CA GLU A 47 -5.81 -18.09 4.42
C GLU A 47 -4.82 -19.03 3.70
N GLY A 48 -3.72 -19.42 4.35
CA GLY A 48 -2.70 -20.29 3.76
C GLY A 48 -1.49 -19.56 3.16
N ILE A 49 -1.60 -18.25 2.96
CA ILE A 49 -0.54 -17.38 2.43
C ILE A 49 0.36 -16.92 3.58
N LYS A 50 1.67 -17.13 3.43
CA LYS A 50 2.68 -16.61 4.37
C LYS A 50 3.11 -15.23 3.91
N PHE A 51 3.01 -14.25 4.80
CA PHE A 51 3.50 -12.89 4.59
C PHE A 51 4.74 -12.65 5.44
N THR A 52 5.74 -12.05 4.85
CA THR A 52 7.01 -11.73 5.51
C THR A 52 7.50 -10.37 5.01
N LEU A 53 8.08 -9.57 5.88
CA LEU A 53 8.70 -8.30 5.53
C LEU A 53 10.21 -8.51 5.59
N ASP A 54 10.87 -8.32 4.45
CA ASP A 54 12.31 -8.43 4.28
C ASP A 54 12.83 -7.07 3.79
N ASP A 55 13.45 -6.31 4.69
CA ASP A 55 13.70 -4.87 4.53
C ASP A 55 12.44 -4.11 4.07
N ASP A 56 12.49 -3.54 2.87
CA ASP A 56 11.39 -2.80 2.25
C ASP A 56 10.53 -3.67 1.31
N GLN A 57 10.72 -4.99 1.31
CA GLN A 57 9.97 -5.90 0.44
C GLN A 57 8.94 -6.72 1.22
N LEU A 58 7.68 -6.63 0.80
CA LEU A 58 6.64 -7.55 1.23
C LEU A 58 6.72 -8.83 0.39
N VAL A 59 7.10 -9.93 1.04
CA VAL A 59 7.12 -11.26 0.45
C VAL A 59 5.85 -12.01 0.81
N MET A 60 5.12 -12.44 -0.22
CA MET A 60 3.91 -13.25 -0.12
C MET A 60 4.17 -14.61 -0.74
N LYS A 61 4.07 -15.66 0.06
CA LYS A 61 4.29 -17.04 -0.38
C LYS A 61 3.02 -17.86 -0.26
N ASP A 62 2.58 -18.37 -1.40
CA ASP A 62 1.48 -19.33 -1.53
C ASP A 62 2.03 -20.70 -1.98
N ALA A 63 1.14 -21.67 -2.17
CA ALA A 63 1.49 -23.04 -2.55
C ALA A 63 2.09 -23.16 -3.95
N ASP A 64 1.70 -22.28 -4.88
CA ASP A 64 2.08 -22.32 -6.31
C ASP A 64 3.12 -21.26 -6.70
N CYS A 65 3.35 -20.26 -5.85
CA CYS A 65 4.13 -19.10 -6.22
C CYS A 65 4.66 -18.31 -5.02
N THR A 66 5.71 -17.52 -5.26
CA THR A 66 6.18 -16.47 -4.35
C THR A 66 6.13 -15.15 -5.11
N THR A 67 5.53 -14.16 -4.48
CA THR A 67 5.36 -12.80 -4.98
C THR A 67 6.10 -11.86 -4.04
N THR A 68 6.79 -10.89 -4.60
CA THR A 68 7.41 -9.80 -3.86
C THR A 68 6.85 -8.47 -4.37
N VAL A 69 6.64 -7.55 -3.44
CA VAL A 69 6.23 -6.18 -3.73
C VAL A 69 7.19 -5.26 -3.00
N ASP A 70 7.77 -4.31 -3.74
CA ASP A 70 8.59 -3.26 -3.17
C ASP A 70 7.70 -2.20 -2.48
N LEU A 71 7.97 -1.98 -1.20
CA LEU A 71 7.34 -0.99 -0.33
C LEU A 71 8.34 0.07 0.15
N SER A 72 9.48 0.24 -0.54
CA SER A 72 10.44 1.31 -0.27
C SER A 72 9.75 2.67 -0.29
N GLU A 73 10.33 3.66 0.40
CA GLU A 73 9.80 5.02 0.48
C GLU A 73 9.40 5.57 -0.91
N PRO A 74 8.29 6.32 -1.00
CA PRO A 74 7.82 6.86 -2.26
C PRO A 74 8.71 7.98 -2.78
N ASP A 75 8.92 8.02 -4.10
CA ASP A 75 9.67 9.11 -4.72
C ASP A 75 8.84 10.40 -4.84
N HIS A 76 9.50 11.49 -5.29
CA HIS A 76 8.84 12.78 -5.43
C HIS A 76 7.64 12.76 -6.39
N PHE A 77 7.69 11.98 -7.47
CA PHE A 77 6.59 11.87 -8.43
C PHE A 77 5.43 11.08 -7.82
N GLU A 78 5.71 9.98 -7.12
CA GLU A 78 4.67 9.19 -6.45
C GLU A 78 3.95 9.99 -5.35
N ILE A 79 4.68 10.83 -4.62
CA ILE A 79 4.12 11.76 -3.63
C ILE A 79 3.22 12.80 -4.31
N GLN A 80 3.70 13.41 -5.40
CA GLN A 80 2.96 14.43 -6.14
C GLN A 80 1.67 13.86 -6.74
N ASP A 81 1.75 12.68 -7.33
CA ASP A 81 0.63 12.00 -7.99
C ASP A 81 -0.27 11.22 -7.03
N LYS A 82 0.14 11.12 -5.75
CA LYS A 82 -0.54 10.36 -4.69
C LYS A 82 -0.82 8.91 -5.10
N LYS A 83 0.10 8.34 -5.87
CA LYS A 83 -0.01 7.02 -6.46
C LYS A 83 1.38 6.44 -6.67
N ALA A 84 1.60 5.25 -6.16
CA ALA A 84 2.78 4.45 -6.46
C ALA A 84 2.47 3.41 -7.54
N ILE A 85 3.40 3.19 -8.47
CA ILE A 85 3.34 2.09 -9.44
C ILE A 85 4.59 1.24 -9.19
N ARG A 86 4.40 0.13 -8.46
CA ARG A 86 5.49 -0.76 -8.05
C ARG A 86 5.48 -2.05 -8.86
N GLU A 87 6.66 -2.56 -9.15
CA GLU A 87 6.80 -3.85 -9.81
C GLU A 87 6.42 -4.97 -8.86
N VAL A 88 5.71 -5.96 -9.41
CA VAL A 88 5.33 -7.18 -8.72
C VAL A 88 5.94 -8.32 -9.50
N THR A 89 6.78 -9.13 -8.86
CA THR A 89 7.55 -10.18 -9.55
C THR A 89 6.68 -11.19 -10.29
N LYS A 90 5.55 -11.59 -9.67
CA LYS A 90 4.56 -12.49 -10.25
C LYS A 90 3.26 -12.40 -9.46
N ILE A 91 2.11 -12.58 -10.09
CA ILE A 91 0.85 -12.75 -9.35
C ILE A 91 0.51 -14.24 -9.26
N CYS A 92 0.24 -14.75 -8.06
CA CYS A 92 -0.11 -16.16 -7.86
C CYS A 92 -1.49 -16.48 -8.49
N ALA A 93 -1.57 -17.58 -9.24
CA ALA A 93 -2.82 -17.98 -9.90
C ALA A 93 -3.89 -18.41 -8.87
N SER A 94 -3.45 -18.93 -7.72
CA SER A 94 -4.27 -19.22 -6.56
C SER A 94 -5.15 -18.03 -6.11
N TRP A 95 -4.66 -16.79 -6.22
CA TRP A 95 -5.37 -15.59 -5.74
C TRP A 95 -6.61 -15.27 -6.58
N PHE A 96 -6.61 -15.65 -7.85
CA PHE A 96 -7.74 -15.43 -8.77
C PHE A 96 -8.65 -16.65 -8.93
N THR A 97 -8.32 -17.77 -8.29
CA THR A 97 -9.02 -19.05 -8.49
C THR A 97 -9.94 -19.45 -7.33
N LYS A 98 -10.29 -18.51 -6.42
CA LYS A 98 -11.31 -18.76 -5.36
C LYS A 98 -12.57 -19.36 -5.99
N GLY A 99 -12.76 -20.68 -5.80
CA GLY A 99 -13.91 -21.45 -6.29
C GLY A 99 -13.63 -22.71 -7.12
N LYS A 100 -12.41 -22.91 -7.66
CA LYS A 100 -12.12 -24.18 -8.38
C LYS A 100 -11.59 -25.23 -7.40
N LYS A 101 -12.45 -26.18 -7.02
CA LYS A 101 -12.06 -27.40 -6.30
C LYS A 101 -10.79 -27.96 -6.96
N LYS A 102 -9.68 -28.05 -6.21
CA LYS A 102 -8.49 -28.80 -6.67
C LYS A 102 -8.97 -30.19 -7.05
N ALA A 103 -9.01 -30.49 -8.35
CA ALA A 103 -9.23 -31.86 -8.80
C ALA A 103 -8.08 -32.69 -8.23
N ARG A 104 -8.41 -33.56 -7.28
CA ARG A 104 -7.48 -34.57 -6.77
C ARG A 104 -7.15 -35.46 -7.95
N VAL A 105 -5.98 -35.27 -8.55
CA VAL A 105 -5.40 -36.24 -9.47
C VAL A 105 -4.99 -37.41 -8.57
N LEU A 106 -5.77 -38.49 -8.67
CA LEU A 106 -5.51 -39.79 -8.07
C LEU A 106 -4.31 -40.45 -8.75
#